data_AF-A0A4S4BJ07-F1
#
_entry.id   AF-A0A4S4BJ07-F1
#
_cell.length_a   1.000
_cell.length_b   1.000
_cell.length_c   1.000
_cell.angle_alpha   90.00
_cell.angle_beta   90.00
_cell.angle_gamma   90.00
#
_symmetry.space_group_name_H-M   'P 1'
#
loop_
_entity.id
_entity.type
_entity.pdbx_description
1 polymer ?
#
loop_
_entity_poly.entity_id
_entity_poly.type
_entity_poly.pdbx_seq_one_letter_code
_entity_poly.pdbx_strand_id
1 'polypeptide(L)'
;MPGFRKKDADPHRIGYSGYIVTEGGGRYSGSSMNVKQPVYPEPLIDYLAEYYGSRDFFECHEIMEHYWKEEKGSPLEGSWLVLIRIAVLQYHARRGNRAGAAKLLRKAVREIDPARMDEIGFDGARLKAELEALERRWNREDDIAYAELELPIRSPSLLRLAQERCAAQGWTWGTPLERLNDGIVNRHLLRDRTEVIEERENAARSKAELRDRTNEEKGTSSQ
;
A
#
# COMPACT_ATOMS: atom_id res chain seq x y z
N MET A 1 -44.79 30.10 29.34
CA MET A 1 -44.42 29.01 28.42
C MET A 1 -42.94 28.69 28.63
N PRO A 2 -42.58 27.52 29.21
CA PRO A 2 -41.20 27.09 29.38
C PRO A 2 -40.70 26.55 28.02
N GLY A 3 -39.46 26.72 27.55
CA GLY A 3 -38.17 26.83 28.22
C GLY A 3 -37.37 25.58 27.83
N PHE A 4 -36.46 25.65 26.86
CA PHE A 4 -35.49 24.57 26.64
C PHE A 4 -34.10 25.11 26.28
N ARG A 5 -33.15 24.72 27.13
CA ARG A 5 -31.72 25.04 27.17
C ARG A 5 -30.95 24.38 26.02
N LYS A 6 -29.87 25.05 25.62
CA LYS A 6 -28.71 24.48 24.92
C LYS A 6 -28.11 23.31 25.69
N LYS A 7 -27.65 22.27 24.97
CA LYS A 7 -26.54 21.42 25.40
C LYS A 7 -25.66 21.07 24.21
N ASP A 8 -24.38 21.30 24.44
CA ASP A 8 -23.24 20.93 23.61
C ASP A 8 -23.13 19.41 23.45
N ALA A 9 -22.62 18.96 22.31
CA ALA A 9 -22.19 17.58 22.12
C ALA A 9 -20.92 17.56 21.26
N ASP A 10 -19.84 17.05 21.87
CA ASP A 10 -18.60 16.60 21.26
C ASP A 10 -18.18 15.29 21.99
N PRO A 11 -17.19 14.51 21.52
CA PRO A 11 -17.27 13.44 20.53
C PRO A 11 -16.90 12.06 21.15
N HIS A 12 -16.71 11.03 20.33
CA HIS A 12 -16.19 9.69 20.67
C HIS A 12 -17.11 8.73 21.45
N ARG A 13 -17.88 7.93 20.71
CA ARG A 13 -18.13 6.51 21.03
C ARG A 13 -18.82 5.81 19.86
N ILE A 14 -18.06 5.12 19.01
CA ILE A 14 -18.62 4.01 18.24
C ILE A 14 -18.07 2.75 18.90
N GLY A 15 -18.90 2.18 19.78
CA GLY A 15 -18.62 0.95 20.48
C GLY A 15 -18.77 -0.25 19.56
N TYR A 16 -17.85 -1.20 19.69
CA TYR A 16 -18.00 -2.55 19.19
C TYR A 16 -19.11 -3.25 20.01
N SER A 17 -20.25 -3.51 19.36
CA SER A 17 -21.22 -4.55 19.76
C SER A 17 -20.67 -5.89 19.22
N GLY A 18 -20.49 -6.97 19.97
CA GLY A 18 -21.31 -7.51 21.04
C GLY A 18 -21.80 -8.89 20.59
N TYR A 19 -20.93 -9.91 20.59
CA TYR A 19 -21.35 -11.29 20.33
C TYR A 19 -22.01 -11.87 21.57
N ILE A 20 -23.30 -12.18 21.42
CA ILE A 20 -24.13 -12.96 22.35
C ILE A 20 -23.69 -14.43 22.33
N VAL A 21 -23.28 -14.92 23.50
CA VAL A 21 -23.13 -16.37 23.77
C VAL A 21 -24.53 -16.94 24.00
N THR A 22 -24.91 -17.96 23.23
CA THR A 22 -25.99 -18.87 23.60
C THR A 22 -25.45 -20.28 23.66
N GLU A 23 -25.57 -20.89 24.83
CA GLU A 23 -25.27 -22.30 25.08
C GLU A 23 -26.32 -23.16 24.36
N GLY A 24 -25.85 -24.14 23.59
CA GLY A 24 -26.69 -25.11 22.91
C GLY A 24 -25.86 -26.34 22.55
N GLY A 25 -25.93 -27.36 23.39
CA GLY A 25 -25.22 -28.62 23.20
C GLY A 25 -25.67 -29.34 21.92
N GLY A 26 -24.70 -29.59 21.04
CA GLY A 26 -24.85 -30.47 19.89
C GLY A 26 -23.50 -31.07 19.55
N ARG A 27 -23.32 -32.37 19.83
CA ARG A 27 -22.15 -33.12 19.37
C ARG A 27 -22.25 -33.28 17.86
N TYR A 28 -21.58 -32.41 17.11
CA TYR A 28 -21.28 -32.67 15.71
C TYR A 28 -19.86 -33.22 15.61
N SER A 29 -19.76 -34.52 15.35
CA SER A 29 -18.54 -35.12 14.77
C SER A 29 -18.42 -34.63 13.33
N GLY A 30 -17.87 -33.43 13.15
CA GLY A 30 -17.52 -32.90 11.84
C GLY A 30 -16.11 -33.34 11.49
N SER A 31 -15.97 -34.21 10.49
CA SER A 31 -14.71 -34.47 9.80
C SER A 31 -13.98 -33.15 9.53
N SER A 32 -12.74 -33.05 10.02
CA SER A 32 -11.82 -31.96 9.69
C SER A 32 -11.74 -31.81 8.17
N MET A 33 -12.47 -30.84 7.61
CA MET A 33 -12.18 -30.39 6.26
C MET A 33 -10.79 -29.78 6.31
N ASN A 34 -9.82 -30.49 5.74
CA ASN A 34 -8.47 -29.98 5.55
C ASN A 34 -8.52 -28.90 4.46
N VAL A 35 -8.97 -27.70 4.83
CA VAL A 35 -8.91 -26.52 3.98
C VAL A 35 -7.43 -26.21 3.81
N LYS A 36 -6.86 -26.50 2.63
CA LYS A 36 -5.54 -26.00 2.25
C LYS A 36 -5.59 -24.48 2.39
N GLN A 37 -4.93 -23.95 3.42
CA GLN A 37 -4.80 -22.52 3.60
C GLN A 37 -4.07 -21.97 2.36
N PRO A 38 -4.56 -20.89 1.72
CA PRO A 38 -3.83 -20.26 0.65
C PRO A 38 -2.47 -19.81 1.17
N VAL A 39 -1.42 -20.19 0.45
CA VAL A 39 -0.05 -19.77 0.74
C VAL A 39 0.15 -18.42 0.08
N TYR A 40 0.37 -17.38 0.88
CA TYR A 40 0.66 -16.04 0.38
C TYR A 40 2.17 -15.85 0.23
N PRO A 41 2.63 -15.07 -0.76
CA PRO A 41 4.04 -14.71 -0.86
C PRO A 41 4.50 -13.94 0.37
N GLU A 42 5.69 -14.28 0.88
CA GLU A 42 6.31 -13.57 2.01
C GLU A 42 6.40 -12.04 1.77
N PRO A 43 6.77 -11.55 0.57
CA PRO A 43 6.81 -10.10 0.31
C PRO A 43 5.46 -9.40 0.46
N LEU A 44 4.34 -10.07 0.21
CA LEU A 44 3.01 -9.50 0.44
C LEU A 44 2.71 -9.36 1.94
N ILE A 45 3.15 -10.33 2.74
CA ILE A 45 3.00 -10.30 4.20
C ILE A 45 3.85 -9.18 4.79
N ASP A 46 5.11 -9.06 4.35
CA ASP A 46 6.02 -7.98 4.76
C ASP A 46 5.50 -6.60 4.35
N TYR A 47 5.03 -6.47 3.11
CA TYR A 47 4.39 -5.25 2.62
C TYR A 47 3.26 -4.80 3.55
N LEU A 48 2.36 -5.71 3.94
CA LEU A 48 1.22 -5.36 4.79
C LEU A 48 1.64 -5.04 6.23
N ALA A 49 2.65 -5.73 6.76
CA ALA A 49 3.21 -5.45 8.08
C ALA A 49 3.86 -4.06 8.13
N GLU A 50 4.60 -3.66 7.11
CA GLU A 50 5.14 -2.30 6.98
C GLU A 50 4.01 -1.28 6.79
N TYR A 51 3.03 -1.58 5.91
CA TYR A 51 1.94 -0.69 5.56
C TYR A 51 1.09 -0.27 6.76
N TYR A 52 0.82 -1.21 7.68
CA TYR A 52 -0.04 -0.98 8.84
C TYR A 52 0.71 -0.84 10.17
N GLY A 53 1.90 -1.43 10.29
CA GLY A 53 2.71 -1.37 11.50
C GLY A 53 3.57 -0.12 11.55
N SER A 54 4.62 -0.09 10.71
CA SER A 54 5.60 1.00 10.72
C SER A 54 5.11 2.25 9.98
N ARG A 55 4.19 2.09 9.03
CA ARG A 55 3.73 3.10 8.07
C ARG A 55 4.85 3.68 7.20
N ASP A 56 5.90 2.89 6.97
CA ASP A 56 6.98 3.21 6.04
C ASP A 56 6.57 2.82 4.61
N PHE A 57 5.83 3.72 3.97
CA PHE A 57 5.36 3.50 2.60
C PHE A 57 6.49 3.49 1.57
N PHE A 58 7.69 4.01 1.90
CA PHE A 58 8.84 3.85 1.02
C PHE A 58 9.33 2.41 1.07
N GLU A 59 9.39 1.82 2.27
CA GLU A 59 9.78 0.41 2.40
C GLU A 59 8.77 -0.54 1.75
N CYS A 60 7.48 -0.23 1.88
CA CYS A 60 6.43 -0.94 1.14
C CYS A 60 6.70 -0.95 -0.38
N HIS A 61 7.18 0.18 -0.93
CA HIS A 61 7.55 0.29 -2.34
C HIS A 61 8.73 -0.63 -2.68
N GLU A 62 9.81 -0.60 -1.89
CA GLU A 62 11.01 -1.41 -2.16
C GLU A 62 10.70 -2.91 -2.13
N ILE A 63 9.98 -3.38 -1.10
CA ILE A 63 9.58 -4.78 -0.96
C ILE A 63 8.79 -5.25 -2.19
N MET A 64 7.77 -4.47 -2.58
CA MET A 64 6.91 -4.89 -3.68
C MET A 64 7.56 -4.67 -5.05
N GLU A 65 8.43 -3.67 -5.22
CA GLU A 65 9.19 -3.50 -6.47
C GLU A 65 10.18 -4.64 -6.69
N HIS A 66 10.89 -5.05 -5.65
CA HIS A 66 11.76 -6.22 -5.71
C HIS A 66 10.98 -7.46 -6.13
N TYR A 67 9.86 -7.76 -5.46
CA TYR A 67 9.03 -8.92 -5.79
C TYR A 67 8.40 -8.83 -7.19
N TRP A 68 7.92 -7.65 -7.60
CA TRP A 68 7.39 -7.44 -8.95
C TRP A 68 8.43 -7.71 -10.05
N LYS A 69 9.71 -7.40 -9.82
CA LYS A 69 10.80 -7.70 -10.78
C LYS A 69 10.99 -9.21 -10.96
N GLU A 70 10.81 -10.00 -9.91
CA GLU A 70 10.88 -11.47 -9.94
C GLU A 70 9.65 -12.10 -10.61
N GLU A 71 8.48 -11.48 -10.44
CA GLU A 71 7.18 -11.98 -10.93
C GLU A 71 6.80 -11.45 -12.33
N LYS A 72 7.76 -10.95 -13.11
CA LYS A 72 7.51 -10.44 -14.47
C LYS A 72 6.91 -11.52 -15.37
N GLY A 73 5.83 -11.17 -16.06
CA GLY A 73 5.08 -12.09 -16.93
C GLY A 73 4.09 -13.00 -16.18
N SER A 74 4.03 -12.93 -14.85
CA SER A 74 3.00 -13.64 -14.08
C SER A 74 1.61 -13.02 -14.32
N PRO A 75 0.52 -13.80 -14.19
CA PRO A 75 -0.85 -13.25 -14.23
C PRO A 75 -1.14 -12.21 -13.14
N LEU A 76 -0.33 -12.17 -12.08
CA LEU A 76 -0.48 -11.26 -10.94
C LEU A 76 0.43 -10.03 -11.01
N GLU A 77 1.26 -9.89 -12.05
CA GLU A 77 2.19 -8.76 -12.22
C GLU A 77 1.50 -7.40 -12.03
N GLY A 78 0.30 -7.26 -12.60
CA GLY A 78 -0.51 -6.04 -12.46
C GLY A 78 -0.93 -5.74 -11.02
N SER A 79 -1.23 -6.76 -10.21
CA SER A 79 -1.60 -6.60 -8.80
C SER A 79 -0.42 -6.05 -7.99
N TRP A 80 0.78 -6.57 -8.21
CA TRP A 80 2.00 -6.09 -7.54
C TRP A 80 2.28 -4.62 -7.91
N LEU A 81 2.13 -4.29 -9.19
CA LEU A 81 2.31 -2.92 -9.67
C LEU A 81 1.27 -1.94 -9.10
N VAL A 82 0.04 -2.39 -8.83
CA VAL A 82 -0.98 -1.59 -8.13
C VAL A 82 -0.59 -1.36 -6.67
N LEU A 83 -0.12 -2.39 -5.95
CA LEU A 83 0.35 -2.24 -4.57
C LEU A 83 1.55 -1.29 -4.47
N ILE A 84 2.52 -1.38 -5.38
CA ILE A 84 3.63 -0.42 -5.51
C ILE A 84 3.08 1.02 -5.59
N ARG A 85 2.10 1.26 -6.46
CA ARG A 85 1.54 2.61 -6.63
C ARG A 85 0.79 3.09 -5.41
N ILE A 86 0.11 2.21 -4.70
CA ILE A 86 -0.56 2.54 -3.43
C ILE A 86 0.47 2.96 -2.37
N ALA A 87 1.60 2.26 -2.26
CA ALA A 87 2.67 2.68 -1.37
C ALA A 87 3.21 4.07 -1.76
N VAL A 88 3.58 4.26 -3.03
CA VAL A 88 4.19 5.53 -3.47
C VAL A 88 3.20 6.70 -3.44
N LEU A 89 1.90 6.47 -3.72
CA LEU A 89 0.89 7.53 -3.60
C LEU A 89 0.73 7.98 -2.14
N GLN A 90 0.73 7.05 -1.18
CA GLN A 90 0.66 7.37 0.25
C GLN A 90 1.89 8.15 0.71
N TYR A 91 3.08 7.75 0.24
CA TYR A 91 4.32 8.47 0.48
C TYR A 91 4.28 9.90 -0.06
N HIS A 92 3.86 10.11 -1.31
CA HIS A 92 3.77 11.44 -1.90
C HIS A 92 2.71 12.32 -1.24
N ALA A 93 1.53 11.76 -0.96
CA ALA A 93 0.45 12.50 -0.33
C ALA A 93 0.84 12.97 1.08
N ARG A 94 1.50 12.10 1.87
CA ARG A 94 2.02 12.43 3.21
C ARG A 94 3.06 13.56 3.17
N ARG A 95 3.80 13.70 2.07
CA ARG A 95 4.80 14.76 1.87
C ARG A 95 4.26 16.03 1.20
N GLY A 96 2.95 16.13 0.98
CA GLY A 96 2.35 17.26 0.27
C GLY A 96 2.65 17.31 -1.23
N ASN A 97 3.24 16.26 -1.82
CA ASN A 97 3.39 16.13 -3.26
C ASN A 97 2.07 15.66 -3.89
N ARG A 98 1.11 16.59 -3.94
CA ARG A 98 -0.26 16.38 -4.41
C ARG A 98 -0.31 15.91 -5.87
N ALA A 99 0.44 16.57 -6.75
CA ALA A 99 0.46 16.25 -8.18
C ALA A 99 1.02 14.84 -8.45
N GLY A 100 2.09 14.46 -7.73
CA GLY A 100 2.68 13.12 -7.81
C GLY A 100 1.71 12.04 -7.32
N ALA A 101 1.09 12.26 -6.16
CA ALA A 101 0.11 11.34 -5.59
C ALA A 101 -1.10 11.13 -6.53
N ALA A 102 -1.69 12.22 -7.05
CA ALA A 102 -2.83 12.14 -7.95
C ALA A 102 -2.48 11.41 -9.26
N LYS A 103 -1.28 11.63 -9.81
CA LYS A 103 -0.83 10.90 -11.01
C LYS A 103 -0.76 9.39 -10.77
N LEU A 104 -0.26 8.96 -9.62
CA LEU A 104 -0.17 7.53 -9.27
C LEU A 104 -1.53 6.91 -9.00
N LEU A 105 -2.42 7.65 -8.33
CA LEU A 105 -3.80 7.22 -8.07
C LEU A 105 -4.55 6.95 -9.37
N ARG A 106 -4.51 7.87 -10.35
CA ARG A 106 -5.13 7.67 -11.67
C ARG A 106 -4.61 6.41 -12.38
N LYS A 107 -3.31 6.11 -12.24
CA LYS A 107 -2.72 4.89 -12.80
C LYS A 107 -3.23 3.65 -12.06
N ALA A 108 -3.26 3.67 -10.73
CA ALA A 108 -3.76 2.56 -9.92
C ALA A 108 -5.23 2.24 -10.24
N VAL A 109 -6.10 3.26 -10.35
CA VAL A 109 -7.51 3.10 -10.75
C VAL A 109 -7.66 2.46 -12.13
N ARG A 110 -6.82 2.86 -13.10
CA ARG A 110 -6.88 2.31 -14.46
C ARG A 110 -6.41 0.86 -14.54
N GLU A 111 -5.43 0.49 -13.73
CA GLU A 111 -4.69 -0.77 -13.88
C GLU A 111 -5.12 -1.85 -12.88
N ILE A 112 -5.93 -1.51 -11.87
CA ILE A 112 -6.47 -2.49 -10.93
C ILE A 112 -7.43 -3.46 -11.61
N ASP A 113 -7.13 -4.75 -11.46
CA ASP A 113 -8.02 -5.86 -11.78
C ASP A 113 -8.58 -6.45 -10.48
N PRO A 114 -9.87 -6.24 -10.16
CA PRO A 114 -10.49 -6.75 -8.95
C PRO A 114 -10.33 -8.27 -8.78
N ALA A 115 -10.44 -9.05 -9.85
CA ALA A 115 -10.36 -10.51 -9.76
C ALA A 115 -8.95 -10.95 -9.35
N ARG A 116 -7.92 -10.29 -9.89
CA ARG A 116 -6.52 -10.55 -9.52
C ARG A 116 -6.18 -10.08 -8.11
N MET A 117 -6.86 -9.05 -7.60
CA MET A 117 -6.72 -8.63 -6.21
C MET A 117 -7.40 -9.61 -5.24
N ASP A 118 -8.53 -10.20 -5.63
CA ASP A 118 -9.19 -11.25 -4.85
C ASP A 118 -8.31 -12.52 -4.72
N GLU A 119 -7.60 -12.92 -5.80
CA GLU A 119 -6.66 -14.06 -5.80
C GLU A 119 -5.56 -13.92 -4.74
N ILE A 120 -5.11 -12.70 -4.46
CA ILE A 120 -4.06 -12.41 -3.48
C ILE A 120 -4.60 -11.99 -2.11
N GLY A 121 -5.90 -12.17 -1.85
CA GLY A 121 -6.50 -12.07 -0.52
C GLY A 121 -7.13 -10.72 -0.17
N PHE A 122 -7.22 -9.78 -1.10
CA PHE A 122 -7.98 -8.53 -0.91
C PHE A 122 -9.46 -8.68 -1.28
N ASP A 123 -10.27 -7.69 -0.94
CA ASP A 123 -11.56 -7.43 -1.56
C ASP A 123 -11.30 -6.50 -2.76
N GLY A 124 -11.08 -7.09 -3.93
CA GLY A 124 -10.67 -6.35 -5.12
C GLY A 124 -11.71 -5.33 -5.58
N ALA A 125 -12.99 -5.69 -5.51
CA ALA A 125 -14.09 -4.81 -5.88
C ALA A 125 -14.17 -3.60 -4.94
N ARG A 126 -14.05 -3.82 -3.64
CA ARG A 126 -14.03 -2.75 -2.64
C ARG A 126 -12.80 -1.85 -2.82
N LEU A 127 -11.61 -2.43 -3.02
CA LEU A 127 -10.39 -1.66 -3.22
C LEU A 127 -10.50 -0.74 -4.44
N LYS A 128 -11.00 -1.26 -5.56
CA LYS A 128 -11.25 -0.44 -6.76
C LYS A 128 -12.22 0.71 -6.48
N ALA A 129 -13.33 0.43 -5.78
CA ALA A 129 -14.31 1.46 -5.43
C ALA A 129 -13.72 2.54 -4.51
N GLU A 130 -12.89 2.17 -3.54
CA GLU A 130 -12.21 3.10 -2.64
C GLU A 130 -11.20 3.99 -3.37
N LEU A 131 -10.41 3.42 -4.30
CA LEU A 131 -9.48 4.17 -5.15
C LEU A 131 -10.21 5.16 -6.07
N GLU A 132 -11.28 4.73 -6.74
CA GLU A 132 -12.10 5.60 -7.59
C GLU A 132 -12.78 6.72 -6.78
N ALA A 133 -13.24 6.42 -5.56
CA ALA A 133 -13.80 7.42 -4.66
C ALA A 133 -12.74 8.45 -4.25
N LEU A 134 -11.52 8.01 -3.94
CA LEU A 134 -10.39 8.90 -3.65
C LEU A 134 -10.04 9.77 -4.85
N GLU A 135 -10.00 9.21 -6.06
CA GLU A 135 -9.71 9.94 -7.29
C GLU A 135 -10.74 11.05 -7.55
N ARG A 136 -12.04 10.74 -7.39
CA ARG A 136 -13.12 11.73 -7.49
C ARG A 136 -13.00 12.85 -6.47
N ARG A 137 -12.55 12.55 -5.24
CA ARG A 137 -12.31 13.57 -4.21
C ARG A 137 -11.16 14.49 -4.61
N TRP A 138 -10.06 13.93 -5.09
CA TRP A 138 -8.85 14.68 -5.44
C TRP A 138 -8.95 15.50 -6.74
N ASN A 139 -9.92 15.21 -7.62
CA ASN A 139 -10.20 16.01 -8.82
C ASN A 139 -10.98 17.32 -8.52
N ARG A 140 -11.41 17.56 -7.27
CA ARG A 140 -12.04 18.82 -6.86
C ARG A 140 -10.95 19.72 -6.28
N GLU A 141 -10.62 20.79 -7.01
CA GLU A 141 -9.26 21.33 -7.19
C GLU A 141 -8.45 21.88 -6.00
N ASP A 142 -8.89 21.89 -4.73
CA ASP A 142 -8.12 22.58 -3.67
C ASP A 142 -7.78 21.78 -2.41
N ASP A 143 -8.30 20.54 -2.26
CA ASP A 143 -8.16 19.79 -1.00
C ASP A 143 -7.73 18.33 -1.20
N ILE A 144 -6.49 18.13 -1.68
CA ILE A 144 -5.79 16.88 -1.41
C ILE A 144 -5.29 16.96 0.03
N ALA A 145 -6.20 16.72 0.96
CA ALA A 145 -5.87 16.32 2.31
C ALA A 145 -5.33 14.89 2.25
N TYR A 146 -4.17 14.67 2.88
CA TYR A 146 -3.68 13.32 3.07
C TYR A 146 -4.73 12.52 3.84
N ALA A 147 -5.15 11.39 3.28
CA ALA A 147 -6.02 10.43 3.92
C ALA A 147 -5.34 9.07 3.84
N GLU A 148 -5.36 8.34 4.95
CA GLU A 148 -4.93 6.95 4.91
C GLU A 148 -5.87 6.15 4.01
N LEU A 149 -5.27 5.41 3.08
CA LEU A 149 -6.00 4.43 2.30
C LEU A 149 -5.96 3.12 3.10
N GLU A 150 -7.12 2.65 3.53
CA GLU A 150 -7.24 1.32 4.08
C GLU A 150 -7.21 0.30 2.94
N LEU A 151 -6.44 -0.77 3.07
CA LEU A 151 -6.45 -1.89 2.14
C LEU A 151 -7.48 -2.93 2.63
N PRO A 152 -8.55 -3.20 1.88
CA PRO A 152 -9.61 -4.09 2.33
C PRO A 152 -9.15 -5.54 2.20
N ILE A 153 -8.45 -6.06 3.20
CA ILE A 153 -8.01 -7.46 3.25
C ILE A 153 -9.25 -8.34 3.52
N ARG A 154 -9.62 -9.18 2.55
CA ARG A 154 -10.75 -10.11 2.66
C ARG A 154 -10.36 -11.39 3.39
N SER A 155 -9.14 -11.87 3.13
CA SER A 155 -8.66 -13.15 3.67
C SER A 155 -8.26 -13.05 5.15
N PRO A 156 -8.92 -13.81 6.04
CA PRO A 156 -8.54 -13.84 7.45
C PRO A 156 -7.14 -14.42 7.70
N SER A 157 -6.67 -15.33 6.83
CA SER A 157 -5.33 -15.91 6.97
C SER A 157 -4.25 -14.93 6.56
N LEU A 158 -4.44 -14.15 5.49
CA LEU A 158 -3.52 -13.08 5.11
C LEU A 158 -3.42 -12.02 6.20
N LEU A 159 -4.58 -11.57 6.72
CA LEU A 159 -4.63 -10.57 7.79
C LEU A 159 -3.85 -11.05 9.02
N ARG A 160 -4.07 -12.30 9.44
CA ARG A 160 -3.38 -12.88 10.59
C ARG A 160 -1.86 -12.92 10.38
N LEU A 161 -1.41 -13.41 9.22
CA LEU A 161 0.02 -13.49 8.89
C LEU A 161 0.69 -12.10 8.93
N ALA A 162 0.02 -11.10 8.36
CA ALA A 162 0.52 -9.72 8.37
C ALA A 162 0.56 -9.12 9.79
N GLN A 163 -0.45 -9.41 10.61
CA GLN A 163 -0.48 -8.98 12.02
C GLN A 163 0.61 -9.66 12.87
N GLU A 164 0.84 -10.96 12.66
CA GLU A 164 1.92 -11.71 13.31
C GLU A 164 3.30 -11.17 12.89
N ARG A 165 3.51 -10.90 11.59
CA ARG A 165 4.73 -10.27 11.07
C ARG A 165 4.94 -8.88 11.67
N CYS A 166 3.89 -8.05 11.72
CA CYS A 166 3.92 -6.74 12.36
C CYS A 166 4.32 -6.82 13.84
N ALA A 167 3.72 -7.74 14.59
CA ALA A 167 4.02 -7.94 16.02
C ALA A 167 5.44 -8.46 16.25
N ALA A 168 5.94 -9.35 15.39
CA ALA A 168 7.32 -9.87 15.45
C ALA A 168 8.37 -8.76 15.25
N GLN A 169 8.05 -7.72 14.47
CA GLN A 169 8.88 -6.51 14.30
C GLN A 169 8.72 -5.50 15.46
N GLY A 170 7.89 -5.80 16.46
CA GLY A 170 7.61 -4.93 17.60
C GLY A 170 6.69 -3.75 17.27
N TRP A 171 5.97 -3.79 16.14
CA TRP A 171 5.03 -2.73 15.74
C TRP A 171 3.61 -3.05 16.18
N THR A 172 2.82 -1.99 16.37
CA THR A 172 1.38 -2.11 16.61
C THR A 172 0.63 -1.92 15.30
N TRP A 173 -0.17 -2.93 14.92
CA TRP A 173 -1.01 -2.88 13.73
C TRP A 173 -1.97 -1.69 13.77
N GLY A 174 -2.06 -0.92 12.68
CA GLY A 174 -2.98 0.21 12.57
C GLY A 174 -2.62 1.35 13.52
N THR A 175 -1.33 1.56 13.82
CA THR A 175 -0.91 2.70 14.64
C THR A 175 -1.44 3.99 14.00
N PRO A 176 -2.22 4.82 14.74
CA PRO A 176 -2.72 6.10 14.26
C PRO A 176 -1.58 7.05 13.90
N LEU A 177 -1.78 7.89 12.89
CA LEU A 177 -0.76 8.83 12.41
C LEU A 177 -0.25 9.78 13.49
N GLU A 178 -1.11 10.17 14.43
CA GLU A 178 -0.76 11.09 15.52
C GLU A 178 0.30 10.51 16.46
N ARG A 179 0.48 9.18 16.44
CA ARG A 179 1.47 8.45 17.23
C ARG A 179 2.73 8.10 16.43
N LEU A 180 2.80 8.49 15.15
CA LEU A 180 3.96 8.25 14.31
C LEU A 180 4.92 9.44 14.39
N ASN A 181 6.19 9.16 14.65
CA ASN A 181 7.23 10.19 14.62
C ASN A 181 7.52 10.65 13.18
N ASP A 182 7.86 11.92 12.98
CA ASP A 182 8.23 12.49 11.67
C ASP A 182 9.43 11.78 11.02
N GLY A 183 10.29 11.16 11.84
CA GLY A 183 11.43 10.36 11.38
C GLY A 183 11.07 9.15 10.52
N ILE A 184 9.81 8.71 10.53
CA ILE A 184 9.33 7.58 9.70
C ILE A 184 9.30 7.96 8.23
N VAL A 185 8.81 9.16 7.89
CA VAL A 185 8.74 9.64 6.49
C VAL A 185 10.12 9.69 5.86
N ASN A 186 11.14 9.99 6.66
CA ASN A 186 12.51 10.19 6.25
C ASN A 186 13.43 9.01 6.65
N ARG A 187 12.90 7.89 7.13
CA ARG A 187 13.71 6.74 7.57
C ARG A 187 14.57 6.20 6.43
N HIS A 188 14.02 6.20 5.21
CA HIS A 188 14.74 5.88 3.98
C HIS A 188 15.91 6.83 3.64
N LEU A 189 15.98 8.03 4.23
CA LEU A 189 17.13 8.94 4.12
C LEU A 189 18.28 8.54 5.05
N LEU A 190 17.97 7.82 6.14
CA LEU A 190 18.94 7.32 7.12
C LEU A 190 19.48 5.94 6.74
N ARG A 191 18.94 5.32 5.69
CA ARG A 191 19.47 4.08 5.13
C ARG A 191 20.69 4.39 4.27
N ASP A 192 21.66 3.49 4.34
CA ASP A 192 22.75 3.49 3.39
C ASP A 192 22.19 3.24 1.98
N ARG A 193 22.38 4.21 1.08
CA ARG A 193 21.88 4.19 -0.31
C ARG A 193 23.02 4.11 -1.31
N THR A 194 24.19 3.64 -0.89
CA THR A 194 25.38 3.53 -1.73
C THR A 194 25.07 2.80 -3.03
N GLU A 195 24.38 1.65 -2.97
CA GLU A 195 23.97 0.89 -4.17
C GLU A 195 23.05 1.69 -5.11
N VAL A 196 22.04 2.40 -4.59
CA VAL A 196 21.10 3.20 -5.40
C VAL A 196 21.79 4.42 -6.04
N ILE A 197 22.76 5.03 -5.36
CA ILE A 197 23.56 6.14 -5.90
C ILE A 197 24.46 5.61 -7.02
N GLU A 198 25.15 4.49 -6.79
CA GLU A 198 26.02 3.84 -7.77
C GLU A 198 25.24 3.41 -9.02
N GLU A 199 24.04 2.85 -8.87
CA GLU A 199 23.17 2.51 -10.01
C GLU A 199 22.73 3.73 -10.81
N ARG A 200 22.40 4.85 -10.13
CA ARG A 200 22.04 6.11 -10.80
C ARG A 200 23.22 6.73 -11.54
N GLU A 201 24.41 6.69 -10.96
CA GLU A 201 25.64 7.14 -11.61
C GLU A 201 26.00 6.28 -12.83
N ASN A 202 25.86 4.96 -12.71
CA ASN A 202 26.05 4.03 -13.81
C ASN A 202 25.06 4.30 -14.94
N ALA A 203 23.77 4.46 -14.63
CA ALA A 203 22.74 4.79 -15.62
C ALA A 203 22.97 6.17 -16.28
N ALA A 204 23.54 7.14 -15.54
CA ALA A 204 23.93 8.44 -16.09
C ALA A 204 25.15 8.32 -17.02
N ARG A 205 26.18 7.55 -16.64
CA ARG A 205 27.37 7.26 -17.46
C ARG A 205 27.00 6.58 -18.77
N SER A 206 26.22 5.49 -18.72
CA SER A 206 25.81 4.78 -19.93
C SER A 206 24.97 5.64 -20.89
N LYS A 207 24.15 6.57 -20.36
CA LYS A 207 23.42 7.54 -21.19
C LYS A 207 24.33 8.60 -21.81
N ALA A 208 25.39 9.03 -21.12
CA ALA A 208 26.38 9.94 -21.66
C ALA A 208 27.19 9.27 -22.78
N GLU A 209 27.67 8.05 -22.55
CA GLU A 209 28.41 7.25 -23.53
C GLU A 209 27.59 6.96 -24.79
N LEU A 210 26.30 6.64 -24.65
CA LEU A 210 25.41 6.48 -25.81
C LEU A 210 25.24 7.79 -26.59
N ARG A 211 25.13 8.93 -25.91
CA ARG A 211 25.02 10.24 -26.57
C ARG A 211 26.28 10.60 -27.34
N ASP A 212 27.45 10.33 -26.77
CA ASP A 212 28.73 10.65 -27.41
C ASP A 212 28.96 9.78 -28.65
N ARG A 213 28.70 8.47 -28.56
CA ARG A 213 28.72 7.56 -29.73
C ARG A 213 27.76 7.98 -30.84
N THR A 214 26.54 8.39 -30.47
CA THR A 214 25.54 8.84 -31.45
C THR A 214 25.96 10.14 -32.13
N ASN A 215 26.74 10.99 -31.46
CA ASN A 215 27.28 12.22 -32.04
C ASN A 215 28.50 11.95 -32.95
N GLU A 216 29.36 11.00 -32.60
CA GLU A 216 30.49 10.56 -33.44
C GLU A 216 30.02 9.90 -34.75
N GLU A 217 29.01 9.02 -34.68
CA GLU A 217 28.43 8.36 -35.86
C GLU A 217 27.78 9.37 -36.82
N LYS A 218 27.20 10.47 -36.30
CA LYS A 218 26.64 11.56 -37.12
C LYS A 218 27.70 12.50 -37.68
N GLY A 219 28.81 12.71 -36.98
CA GLY A 219 29.94 13.51 -37.47
C GLY A 219 30.71 12.86 -38.61
N THR A 220 30.77 11.52 -38.64
CA THR A 220 31.53 10.75 -39.64
C THR A 220 30.77 10.56 -40.96
N SER A 221 29.44 10.77 -40.97
CA SER A 221 28.59 10.63 -42.17
C SER A 221 28.43 11.93 -42.99
N SER A 222 29.15 13.00 -42.64
CA SER A 222 29.11 14.31 -43.32
C SER A 222 30.45 14.72 -43.96
N GLN A 223 31.34 13.76 -44.22
CA GLN A 223 32.56 13.95 -45.03
C GLN A 223 32.47 13.19 -46.35
#